data_AF-A0A950WCG5-F1
#
_entry.id   AF-A0A950WCG5-F1
#
_cell.length_a   1.000
_cell.length_b   1.000
_cell.length_c   1.000
_cell.angle_alpha   90.00
_cell.angle_beta   90.00
_cell.angle_gamma   90.00
#
_symmetry.space_group_name_H-M   'P 1'
#
loop_
_entity.id
_entity.type
_entity.pdbx_description
1 polymer ?
#
loop_
_entity_poly.entity_id
_entity_poly.type
_entity_poly.pdbx_seq_one_letter_code
_entity_poly.pdbx_strand_id
1 'polypeptide(L)' 'MTSFSPREIVSELDRFIVGQHEAKRAVAIALRNRWRRQQLSPELREEVLPKN' A
#
# COMPACT_ATOMS: atom_id res chain seq x y z
N MET A 1 2.86 7.10 -11.95
CA MET A 1 2.35 7.28 -10.58
C MET A 1 3.54 7.51 -9.67
N THR A 2 3.61 8.66 -9.00
CA THR A 2 4.65 8.95 -7.99
C THR A 2 4.64 7.84 -6.93
N SER A 3 5.80 7.27 -6.63
CA SER A 3 5.93 6.11 -5.75
C SER A 3 5.83 6.55 -4.29
N PHE A 4 4.62 6.83 -3.81
CA PHE A 4 4.39 7.17 -2.41
C PHE A 4 4.74 5.99 -1.49
N SER A 5 5.43 6.30 -0.40
CA SER A 5 5.59 5.41 0.75
C SER A 5 4.26 5.28 1.50
N PRO A 6 4.06 4.21 2.30
CA PRO A 6 2.86 4.07 3.11
C PRO A 6 2.58 5.27 4.02
N ARG A 7 3.63 5.94 4.53
CA ARG A 7 3.48 7.13 5.39
C ARG A 7 2.93 8.33 4.62
N GLU A 8 3.42 8.55 3.41
CA GLU A 8 2.92 9.64 2.55
C GLU A 8 1.46 9.40 2.13
N ILE A 9 1.08 8.15 1.84
CA ILE A 9 -0.32 7.79 1.56
C ILE A 9 -1.21 8.10 2.77
N VAL A 10 -0.80 7.70 3.99
CA VAL A 10 -1.57 8.01 5.21
C VAL A 10 -1.68 9.52 5.42
N SER A 11 -0.58 10.26 5.24
CA SER A 11 -0.58 11.72 5.37
C SER A 11 -1.52 12.41 4.37
N GLU A 12 -1.65 11.88 3.16
CA GLU A 12 -2.59 12.41 2.18
C GLU A 12 -4.04 12.07 2.55
N LEU A 13 -4.30 10.86 3.07
CA LEU A 13 -5.61 10.46 3.56
C LEU A 13 -6.06 11.29 4.78
N ASP A 14 -5.12 11.69 5.66
CA ASP A 14 -5.41 12.53 6.82
C ASP A 14 -5.96 13.92 6.45
N ARG A 15 -5.73 14.40 5.22
CA ARG A 15 -6.27 15.68 4.74
C ARG A 15 -7.77 15.65 4.46
N PHE A 16 -8.33 14.46 4.23
CA PHE A 16 -9.72 14.29 3.78
C PHE A 16 -10.55 13.40 4.71
N ILE A 17 -9.91 12.55 5.50
CA ILE A 17 -10.56 11.59 6.40
C ILE A 17 -10.07 11.88 7.81
N VAL A 18 -10.96 12.05 8.78
CA VAL A 18 -10.59 12.26 10.19
C VAL A 18 -10.55 10.91 10.92
N GLY A 19 -9.52 10.66 11.72
CA GLY A 19 -9.37 9.43 12.51
C GLY A 19 -9.03 8.18 11.67
N GLN A 20 -9.49 7.00 12.10
CA GLN A 20 -9.34 5.71 11.37
C GLN A 20 -7.88 5.35 11.01
N HIS A 21 -6.93 5.59 11.92
CA HIS A 21 -5.51 5.39 11.65
C HIS A 21 -5.14 3.98 11.22
N GLU A 22 -5.74 2.95 11.84
CA GLU A 22 -5.49 1.56 11.46
C GLU A 22 -5.97 1.25 10.04
N ALA A 23 -7.17 1.70 9.67
CA ALA A 23 -7.72 1.50 8.33
C ALA A 23 -6.86 2.21 7.27
N LYS A 24 -6.48 3.47 7.50
CA LYS A 24 -5.58 4.21 6.60
C LYS A 24 -4.25 3.51 6.41
N ARG A 25 -3.66 3.00 7.50
CA ARG A 25 -2.41 2.24 7.46
C ARG A 25 -2.57 0.94 6.67
N ALA A 26 -3.65 0.19 6.90
CA ALA A 26 -3.93 -1.05 6.18
C ALA A 26 -4.05 -0.81 4.67
N VAL A 27 -4.81 0.21 4.27
CA VAL A 27 -4.98 0.59 2.86
C VAL A 27 -3.65 1.04 2.24
N ALA A 28 -2.87 1.86 2.94
CA ALA A 28 -1.57 2.33 2.47
C ALA A 28 -0.58 1.17 2.25
N ILE A 29 -0.55 0.19 3.17
CA ILE A 29 0.27 -1.02 3.04
C ILE A 29 -0.19 -1.86 1.86
N ALA A 30 -1.51 -2.07 1.70
CA ALA A 30 -2.07 -2.84 0.59
C ALA A 30 -1.71 -2.23 -0.79
N LEU A 31 -1.85 -0.91 -0.93
CA LEU A 31 -1.45 -0.18 -2.14
C LEU A 31 0.05 -0.34 -2.42
N ARG A 32 0.89 -0.21 -1.38
CA ARG A 32 2.35 -0.37 -1.53
C ARG A 32 2.73 -1.79 -1.90
N ASN A 33 2.08 -2.80 -1.33
CA ASN A 33 2.32 -4.21 -1.65
C ASN A 33 1.93 -4.52 -3.09
N ARG A 34 0.82 -3.95 -3.60
CA ARG A 34 0.45 -4.06 -5.03
C ARG A 34 1.54 -3.46 -5.93
N TRP A 35 2.06 -2.28 -5.59
CA TRP A 35 3.15 -1.66 -6.35
C TRP A 35 4.43 -2.51 -6.30
N ARG A 36 4.82 -3.02 -5.12
CA ARG A 36 5.99 -3.91 -4.98
C ARG A 36 5.84 -5.16 -5.85
N ARG A 37 4.64 -5.78 -5.87
CA ARG A 37 4.37 -6.97 -6.68
C ARG A 37 4.54 -6.70 -8.17
N GLN A 38 4.19 -5.51 -8.66
CA GLN A 38 4.40 -5.14 -10.07
C GLN A 38 5.89 -5.08 -10.45
N GLN A 39 6.76 -4.76 -9.48
CA GLN A 39 8.20 -4.68 -9.67
C GLN A 39 8.92 -6.04 -9.57
N LEU A 40 8.24 -7.09 -9.11
CA LEU A 40 8.81 -8.44 -9.06
C LEU A 40 8.84 -9.08 -10.45
N SER A 41 9.81 -9.98 -10.66
CA SER A 41 9.85 -10.85 -11.85
C SER A 41 8.59 -11.73 -11.91
N PRO A 42 8.14 -12.15 -13.10
CA PRO A 42 6.92 -12.93 -13.26
C PRO A 42 6.88 -14.19 -12.39
N GLU A 43 8.00 -14.90 -12.24
CA GLU A 43 8.09 -16.12 -11.43
C GLU A 43 7.81 -15.87 -9.93
N LEU A 44 8.26 -14.73 -9.40
CA LEU A 44 8.10 -14.37 -7.99
C LEU A 44 6.75 -13.73 -7.67
N ARG A 45 5.96 -13.32 -8.67
CA ARG A 45 4.66 -12.68 -8.44
C ARG A 45 3.59 -13.65 -7.94
N GLU A 46 3.65 -14.90 -8.38
CA GLU A 46 2.71 -15.97 -8.00
C GLU A 46 2.87 -16.36 -6.52
N GLU A 47 4.10 -16.32 -5.99
CA GLU A 47 4.38 -16.69 -4.60
C GLU A 47 4.02 -15.60 -3.57
N VAL A 48 3.91 -14.34 -4.01
CA VAL A 48 3.59 -13.21 -3.13
C VAL A 48 2.09 -12.91 -3.18
N LEU A 49 1.31 -13.80 -2.56
CA LEU A 49 -0.11 -13.57 -2.29
C LEU A 49 -0.28 -12.80 -0.96
N PRO A 50 -1.14 -11.77 -0.91
CA PRO A 50 -1.43 -11.08 0.34
C PRO A 50 -2.13 -12.04 1.31
N LYS A 51 -1.44 -12.43 2.39
CA LYS A 51 -2.05 -13.03 3.59
C LYS A 51 -2.61 -11.89 4.43
N ASN A 52 -3.76 -11.38 4.00
CA ASN A 52 -4.55 -10.47 4.81
C ASN A 52 -5.57 -11.28 5.60
#